data_AF-A0A7S1UC59-F1
#
_entry.id   AF-A0A7S1UC59-F1
#
_cell.length_a   1.000
_cell.length_b   1.000
_cell.length_c   1.000
_cell.angle_alpha   90.00
_cell.angle_beta   90.00
_cell.angle_gamma   90.00
#
_symmetry.space_group_name_H-M   'P 1'
#
loop_
_entity.id
_entity.type
_entity.pdbx_description
1 polymer ?
#
loop_
_entity_poly.entity_id
_entity_poly.type
_entity_poly.pdbx_seq_one_letter_code
_entity_poly.pdbx_strand_id
1 'polypeptide(L)'
;GFAINGGRGWSEVEFDNHQIDLNGNTAIAMGNYYFTDATDGSKSKVEYTFGYKRCDDDKVRIFLHHSSVPYNPEAGAGASPGDITEAEVRAAQDLWRDSIKKISAAHKADNDFVAAAGEAAGELYAYGHANVLFKPTKAKESQFRPMAADAMSYFVGAKNVEEGAIAEDGGFAINGGRGWADVVFDNH
;
A
#
# COMPACT_ATOMS: atom_id res chain seq x y z
N GLY A 1 10.98 15.58 8.54
CA GLY A 1 11.49 15.28 9.90
C GLY A 1 10.46 15.70 10.93
N PHE A 2 10.45 15.09 12.13
CA PHE A 2 9.41 15.33 13.15
C PHE A 2 9.27 16.81 13.54
N ALA A 3 10.38 17.52 13.72
CA ALA A 3 10.38 18.93 14.12
C ALA A 3 9.69 19.89 13.13
N ILE A 4 9.60 19.52 11.84
CA ILE A 4 8.94 20.35 10.80
C ILE A 4 7.50 19.92 10.53
N ASN A 5 7.02 18.82 11.15
CA ASN A 5 5.68 18.26 10.95
C ASN A 5 5.26 18.20 9.47
N GLY A 6 6.14 17.68 8.59
CA GLY A 6 5.86 17.62 7.15
C GLY A 6 5.60 18.99 6.47
N GLY A 7 6.06 20.09 7.05
CA GLY A 7 5.81 21.46 6.59
C GLY A 7 4.61 22.14 7.25
N ARG A 8 3.84 21.42 8.09
CA ARG A 8 2.66 21.95 8.79
C ARG A 8 3.02 22.70 10.07
N GLY A 9 4.18 22.41 10.66
CA GLY A 9 4.65 23.01 11.91
C GLY A 9 3.87 22.57 13.16
N TRP A 10 4.37 23.03 14.32
CA TRP A 10 3.75 22.83 15.64
C TRP A 10 3.48 24.21 16.25
N SER A 11 2.24 24.46 16.69
CA SER A 11 1.85 25.73 17.33
C SER A 11 2.11 25.73 18.83
N GLU A 12 2.14 24.55 19.44
CA GLU A 12 2.28 24.38 20.89
C GLU A 12 2.97 23.05 21.20
N VAL A 13 3.77 23.03 22.27
CA VAL A 13 4.39 21.83 22.85
C VAL A 13 4.21 21.85 24.36
N GLU A 14 3.47 20.89 24.90
CA GLU A 14 3.17 20.78 26.33
C GLU A 14 3.85 19.55 26.93
N PHE A 15 4.53 19.71 28.07
CA PHE A 15 5.14 18.59 28.80
C PHE A 15 4.25 18.15 29.97
N ASP A 16 4.03 16.84 30.06
CA ASP A 16 3.34 16.14 31.14
C ASP A 16 4.31 15.14 31.78
N ASN A 17 4.93 15.55 32.88
CA ASN A 17 5.92 14.73 33.59
C ASN A 17 5.21 13.61 34.35
N HIS A 18 5.56 12.36 34.04
CA HIS A 18 5.21 11.24 34.91
C HIS A 18 6.07 11.26 36.18
N GLN A 19 7.38 11.43 36.01
CA GLN A 19 8.32 11.53 37.12
C GLN A 19 9.58 12.31 36.73
N ILE A 20 10.16 13.00 37.70
CA ILE A 20 11.51 13.57 37.63
C ILE A 20 12.31 13.00 38.80
N ASP A 21 13.46 12.41 38.49
CA ASP A 21 14.40 11.89 39.49
C ASP A 21 15.67 12.74 39.52
N LEU A 22 16.07 13.18 40.72
CA LEU A 22 17.17 14.12 40.94
C LEU A 22 18.37 13.37 41.53
N ASN A 23 19.44 13.26 40.76
CA ASN A 23 20.64 12.49 41.08
C ASN A 23 21.88 13.40 41.14
N GLY A 24 21.88 14.31 42.12
CA GLY A 24 22.95 15.28 42.33
C GLY A 24 23.15 16.21 41.12
N ASN A 25 24.27 16.05 40.40
CA ASN A 25 24.58 16.88 39.23
C ASN A 25 23.81 16.49 37.95
N THR A 26 22.96 15.46 38.04
CA THR A 26 22.14 14.98 36.94
C THR A 26 20.69 14.84 37.37
N ALA A 27 19.78 14.90 36.41
CA ALA A 27 18.37 14.56 36.61
C ALA A 27 17.87 13.74 35.43
N ILE A 28 16.90 12.87 35.64
CA ILE A 28 16.19 12.16 34.57
C ILE A 28 14.72 12.50 34.69
N ALA A 29 14.10 12.95 33.58
CA ALA A 29 12.67 13.18 33.49
C ALA A 29 12.07 12.22 32.46
N MET A 30 10.93 11.63 32.81
CA MET A 30 10.14 10.80 31.91
C MET A 30 8.69 11.23 31.96
N GLY A 31 8.00 11.07 30.84
CA GLY A 31 6.58 11.39 30.74
C GLY A 31 6.12 11.44 29.31
N ASN A 32 5.07 12.22 29.09
CA ASN A 32 4.51 12.49 27.78
C ASN A 32 4.71 13.96 27.44
N TYR A 33 4.81 14.25 26.15
CA TYR A 33 4.69 15.60 25.63
C TYR A 33 3.77 15.60 24.42
N TYR A 34 3.00 16.68 24.30
CA TYR A 34 1.91 16.82 23.34
C TYR A 34 2.23 17.95 22.38
N PHE A 35 2.20 17.64 21.09
CA PHE A 35 2.46 18.59 20.02
C PHE A 35 1.15 18.96 19.34
N THR A 36 0.80 20.24 19.31
CA THR A 36 -0.40 20.75 18.62
C THR A 36 -0.01 21.15 17.20
N ASP A 37 -0.64 20.54 16.19
CA ASP A 37 -0.43 20.86 14.77
C ASP A 37 -0.84 22.32 14.50
N ALA A 38 0.04 23.08 13.84
CA ALA A 38 -0.21 24.50 13.65
C ALA A 38 -1.29 24.83 12.61
N THR A 39 -1.67 23.85 11.78
CA THR A 39 -2.63 24.04 10.67
C THR A 39 -4.05 23.62 11.05
N ASP A 40 -4.22 22.58 11.86
CA ASP A 40 -5.55 22.06 12.22
C ASP A 40 -5.81 21.91 13.73
N GLY A 41 -4.80 22.16 14.57
CA GLY A 41 -4.93 22.09 16.02
C GLY A 41 -5.02 20.68 16.59
N SER A 42 -4.84 19.63 15.77
CA SER A 42 -4.79 18.25 16.25
C SER A 42 -3.58 18.02 17.17
N LYS A 43 -3.73 17.17 18.19
CA LYS A 43 -2.68 16.89 19.18
C LYS A 43 -2.04 15.53 18.94
N SER A 44 -0.72 15.51 18.83
CA SER A 44 0.10 14.29 18.79
C SER A 44 0.73 14.03 20.15
N LYS A 45 0.44 12.87 20.75
CA LYS A 45 1.08 12.40 21.99
C LYS A 45 2.40 11.71 21.66
N VAL A 46 3.44 12.01 22.41
CA VAL A 46 4.75 11.36 22.31
C VAL A 46 5.25 11.04 23.72
N GLU A 47 5.95 9.93 23.90
CA GLU A 47 6.62 9.54 25.13
C GLU A 47 8.07 10.05 25.10
N TYR A 48 8.62 10.46 26.24
CA TYR A 48 10.01 10.94 26.31
C TYR A 48 10.76 10.45 27.55
N THR A 49 12.07 10.38 27.41
CA THR A 49 13.05 10.23 28.50
C THR A 49 14.21 11.17 28.25
N PHE A 50 14.30 12.24 29.05
CA PHE A 50 15.36 13.24 28.96
C PHE A 50 16.26 13.15 30.19
N GLY A 51 17.57 13.05 29.97
CA GLY A 51 18.58 13.22 31.01
C GLY A 51 19.16 14.62 30.95
N TYR A 52 19.25 15.28 32.08
CA TYR A 52 19.81 16.61 32.26
C TYR A 52 21.09 16.56 33.10
N LYS A 53 22.05 17.42 32.77
CA LYS A 53 23.30 17.59 33.52
C LYS A 53 23.61 19.08 33.67
N ARG A 54 24.06 19.51 34.85
CA ARG A 54 24.62 20.87 34.99
C ARG A 54 26.04 20.88 34.46
N CYS A 55 26.31 21.86 33.59
CA CYS A 55 27.62 22.09 32.99
C CYS A 55 28.41 23.13 33.80
N ASP A 56 29.68 23.30 33.46
CA ASP A 56 30.61 24.21 34.15
C ASP A 56 30.23 25.70 34.04
N ASP A 57 29.33 26.05 33.13
CA ASP A 57 28.73 27.39 33.01
C ASP A 57 27.42 27.55 33.82
N ASP A 58 27.21 26.66 34.79
CA ASP A 58 26.04 26.56 35.68
C ASP A 58 24.69 26.31 35.00
N LYS A 59 24.67 26.05 33.69
CA LYS A 59 23.44 25.75 32.96
C LYS A 59 23.14 24.26 32.94
N VAL A 60 21.86 23.94 33.05
CA VAL A 60 21.32 22.59 32.87
C VAL A 60 21.11 22.34 31.38
N ARG A 61 21.63 21.22 30.87
CA ARG A 61 21.48 20.81 29.46
C ARG A 61 21.09 19.36 29.33
N ILE A 62 20.41 19.02 28.25
CA ILE A 62 20.06 17.64 27.90
C ILE A 62 21.34 16.89 27.48
N PHE A 63 21.65 15.78 28.14
CA PHE A 63 22.74 14.86 27.77
C PHE A 63 22.23 13.49 27.30
N LEU A 64 20.95 13.20 27.52
CA LEU A 64 20.24 12.01 27.03
C LEU A 64 18.90 12.46 26.48
N HIS A 65 18.58 12.07 25.24
CA HIS A 65 17.28 12.30 24.62
C HIS A 65 16.80 10.97 24.04
N HIS A 66 15.69 10.46 24.55
CA HIS A 66 14.89 9.44 23.87
C HIS A 66 13.46 9.93 23.76
N SER A 67 12.83 9.69 22.60
CA SER A 67 11.40 9.92 22.45
C SER A 67 10.80 9.01 21.40
N SER A 68 9.57 8.55 21.63
CA SER A 68 8.83 7.64 20.76
C SER A 68 7.38 8.06 20.69
N VAL A 69 6.76 7.94 19.52
CA VAL A 69 5.29 7.95 19.46
C VAL A 69 4.79 6.68 20.16
N PRO A 70 3.67 6.74 20.92
CA PRO A 70 3.07 5.55 21.50
C PRO A 70 2.84 4.50 20.43
N TYR A 71 3.13 3.24 20.75
CA TYR A 71 2.81 2.15 19.86
C TYR A 71 1.29 2.12 19.63
N ASN A 72 0.90 2.34 18.38
CA ASN A 72 -0.46 2.14 17.94
C ASN A 72 -0.44 1.04 16.87
N PRO A 73 -0.96 -0.17 17.17
CA PRO A 73 -1.01 -1.25 16.18
C PRO A 73 -1.88 -0.91 14.97
N GLU A 74 -2.77 0.09 15.08
CA GLU A 74 -3.58 0.62 13.98
C GLU A 74 -2.87 1.76 13.21
N ALA A 75 -1.85 2.41 13.79
CA ALA A 75 -1.08 3.45 13.10
C ALA A 75 -0.09 2.91 12.06
N GLY A 76 0.07 1.59 11.96
CA GLY A 76 0.68 0.93 10.81
C GLY A 76 -0.16 1.05 9.53
N ALA A 77 -1.40 1.53 9.62
CA ALA A 77 -2.32 1.74 8.51
C ALA A 77 -2.51 3.23 8.15
N GLY A 78 -1.52 4.08 8.42
CA GLY A 78 -1.54 5.50 8.07
C GLY A 78 -1.38 5.73 6.56
N ALA A 79 -2.42 5.44 5.79
CA ALA A 79 -2.56 5.86 4.40
C ALA A 79 -2.74 7.39 4.34
N SER A 80 -1.85 8.08 3.63
CA SER A 80 -1.97 9.49 3.26
C SER A 80 -3.12 9.68 2.27
N PRO A 81 -3.66 10.91 2.09
CA PRO A 81 -4.61 11.17 1.02
C PRO A 81 -3.98 10.86 -0.35
N GLY A 82 -4.43 9.77 -0.98
CA GLY A 82 -3.87 9.24 -2.24
C GLY A 82 -3.12 7.90 -2.10
N ASP A 83 -2.90 7.41 -0.88
CA ASP A 83 -2.36 6.08 -0.65
C ASP A 83 -3.46 5.03 -0.83
N ILE A 84 -3.12 3.93 -1.51
CA ILE A 84 -4.02 2.79 -1.69
C ILE A 84 -4.33 2.18 -0.32
N THR A 85 -5.61 1.98 -0.03
CA THR A 85 -6.10 1.33 1.18
C THR A 85 -6.20 -0.19 1.00
N GLU A 86 -6.16 -0.95 2.10
CA GLU A 86 -6.39 -2.39 2.07
C GLU A 86 -7.77 -2.74 1.46
N ALA A 87 -8.79 -1.92 1.75
CA ALA A 87 -10.12 -2.09 1.19
C ALA A 87 -10.13 -1.97 -0.34
N GLU A 88 -9.41 -0.99 -0.90
CA GLU A 88 -9.28 -0.82 -2.36
C GLU A 88 -8.52 -1.99 -3.00
N VAL A 89 -7.46 -2.51 -2.35
CA VAL A 89 -6.76 -3.71 -2.83
C VAL A 89 -7.69 -4.91 -2.85
N ARG A 90 -8.45 -5.15 -1.79
CA ARG A 90 -9.41 -6.26 -1.71
C ARG A 90 -10.52 -6.12 -2.78
N ALA A 91 -11.04 -4.92 -2.98
CA ALA A 91 -12.01 -4.65 -4.03
C ALA A 91 -11.44 -4.92 -5.44
N ALA A 92 -10.19 -4.52 -5.71
CA ALA A 92 -9.52 -4.82 -6.97
C ALA A 92 -9.28 -6.33 -7.17
N GLN A 93 -8.93 -7.07 -6.11
CA GLN A 93 -8.80 -8.53 -6.13
C GLN A 93 -10.13 -9.23 -6.43
N ASP A 94 -11.23 -8.78 -5.81
CA ASP A 94 -12.57 -9.31 -6.05
C ASP A 94 -13.03 -9.04 -7.48
N LEU A 95 -12.81 -7.82 -7.98
CA LEU A 95 -13.08 -7.49 -9.38
C LEU A 95 -12.29 -8.38 -10.35
N TRP A 96 -11.01 -8.64 -10.05
CA TRP A 96 -10.18 -9.53 -10.87
C TRP A 96 -10.72 -10.97 -10.90
N ARG A 97 -11.06 -11.52 -9.72
CA ARG A 97 -11.68 -12.85 -9.58
C ARG A 97 -12.97 -12.95 -10.39
N ASP A 98 -13.85 -11.96 -10.24
CA ASP A 98 -15.16 -11.97 -10.90
C ASP A 98 -15.05 -11.78 -12.42
N SER A 99 -14.08 -11.00 -12.90
CA SER A 99 -13.77 -10.90 -14.32
C SER A 99 -13.35 -12.24 -14.92
N ILE A 100 -12.48 -13.01 -14.25
CA ILE A 100 -12.09 -14.35 -14.73
C ILE A 100 -13.30 -15.29 -14.82
N LYS A 101 -14.18 -15.26 -13.82
CA LYS A 101 -15.44 -16.04 -13.83
C LYS A 101 -16.37 -15.58 -14.96
N LYS A 102 -16.53 -14.27 -15.17
CA LYS A 102 -17.34 -13.69 -16.25
C LYS A 102 -16.84 -14.13 -17.63
N ILE A 103 -15.54 -14.01 -17.89
CA ILE A 103 -14.92 -14.44 -19.16
C ILE A 103 -15.09 -15.96 -19.35
N SER A 104 -14.84 -16.75 -18.29
CA SER A 104 -15.04 -18.20 -18.32
C SER A 104 -16.48 -18.59 -18.69
N ALA A 105 -17.45 -17.93 -18.07
CA ALA A 105 -18.87 -18.19 -18.29
C ALA A 105 -19.31 -17.76 -19.69
N ALA A 106 -18.85 -16.58 -20.16
CA ALA A 106 -19.11 -16.10 -21.51
C ALA A 106 -18.59 -17.09 -22.56
N HIS A 107 -17.35 -17.57 -22.41
CA HIS A 107 -16.77 -18.56 -23.32
C HIS A 107 -17.55 -19.88 -23.33
N LYS A 108 -17.98 -20.36 -22.15
CA LYS A 108 -18.80 -21.60 -22.05
C LYS A 108 -20.17 -21.45 -22.69
N ALA A 109 -20.73 -20.26 -22.65
CA ALA A 109 -22.02 -19.95 -23.25
C ALA A 109 -21.92 -19.57 -24.74
N ASP A 110 -20.72 -19.65 -25.34
CA ASP A 110 -20.44 -19.21 -26.72
C ASP A 110 -20.82 -17.73 -26.97
N ASN A 111 -20.73 -16.92 -25.92
CA ASN A 111 -20.89 -15.46 -25.98
C ASN A 111 -19.52 -14.79 -26.26
N ASP A 112 -19.54 -13.48 -26.50
CA ASP A 112 -18.32 -12.69 -26.77
C ASP A 112 -17.45 -12.51 -25.52
N PHE A 113 -16.67 -13.55 -25.23
CA PHE A 113 -15.71 -13.58 -24.13
C PHE A 113 -14.46 -12.72 -24.40
N VAL A 114 -14.19 -12.36 -25.66
CA VAL A 114 -13.09 -11.47 -26.03
C VAL A 114 -13.44 -10.05 -25.64
N ALA A 115 -14.65 -9.58 -25.96
CA ALA A 115 -15.15 -8.29 -25.48
C ALA A 115 -15.20 -8.23 -23.95
N ALA A 116 -15.68 -9.30 -23.29
CA ALA A 116 -15.69 -9.35 -21.82
C ALA A 116 -14.28 -9.28 -21.21
N ALA A 117 -13.28 -9.89 -21.85
CA ALA A 117 -11.89 -9.80 -21.43
C ALA A 117 -11.29 -8.41 -21.69
N GLY A 118 -11.66 -7.75 -22.80
CA GLY A 118 -11.24 -6.39 -23.11
C GLY A 118 -11.78 -5.36 -22.11
N GLU A 119 -13.07 -5.46 -21.77
CA GLU A 119 -13.70 -4.66 -20.72
C GLU A 119 -12.99 -4.86 -19.38
N ALA A 120 -12.78 -6.11 -18.97
CA ALA A 120 -12.06 -6.43 -17.73
C ALA A 120 -10.63 -5.89 -17.72
N ALA A 121 -9.90 -5.99 -18.85
CA ALA A 121 -8.54 -5.49 -18.96
C ALA A 121 -8.48 -3.96 -18.83
N GLY A 122 -9.45 -3.24 -19.40
CA GLY A 122 -9.56 -1.78 -19.30
C GLY A 122 -9.82 -1.28 -17.88
N GLU A 123 -10.62 -2.02 -17.10
CA GLU A 123 -10.91 -1.66 -15.71
C GLU A 123 -9.78 -2.05 -14.74
N LEU A 124 -9.13 -3.19 -14.96
CA LEU A 124 -8.19 -3.79 -14.00
C LEU A 124 -6.72 -3.42 -14.22
N TYR A 125 -6.33 -3.14 -15.45
CA TYR A 125 -4.93 -2.91 -15.80
C TYR A 125 -4.72 -1.47 -16.25
N ALA A 126 -3.67 -0.85 -15.73
CA ALA A 126 -3.33 0.55 -15.99
C ALA A 126 -2.78 0.81 -17.40
N TYR A 127 -3.09 -0.01 -18.42
CA TYR A 127 -2.68 0.26 -19.79
C TYR A 127 -3.23 1.62 -20.25
N GLY A 128 -2.37 2.45 -20.84
CA GLY A 128 -2.73 3.83 -21.21
C GLY A 128 -2.72 4.84 -20.05
N HIS A 129 -2.58 4.38 -18.81
CA HIS A 129 -2.48 5.21 -17.61
C HIS A 129 -1.09 5.17 -16.97
N ALA A 130 -0.42 4.00 -16.97
CA ALA A 130 0.92 3.79 -16.44
C ALA A 130 1.58 2.56 -17.09
N ASN A 131 2.86 2.31 -16.76
CA ASN A 131 3.54 1.08 -17.17
C ASN A 131 2.96 -0.12 -16.41
N VAL A 132 2.64 -1.19 -17.14
CA VAL A 132 2.15 -2.44 -16.55
C VAL A 132 3.26 -3.50 -16.54
N LEU A 133 3.56 -4.05 -15.37
CA LEU A 133 4.54 -5.12 -15.18
C LEU A 133 3.83 -6.46 -15.08
N PHE A 134 3.45 -7.05 -16.22
CA PHE A 134 2.72 -8.30 -16.24
C PHE A 134 3.61 -9.48 -16.63
N LYS A 135 3.78 -10.44 -15.71
CA LYS A 135 4.43 -11.73 -15.93
C LYS A 135 3.39 -12.86 -15.85
N PRO A 136 2.86 -13.36 -16.99
CA PRO A 136 1.84 -14.42 -17.00
C PRO A 136 2.35 -15.78 -16.50
N THR A 137 1.42 -16.59 -16.01
CA THR A 137 1.67 -18.00 -15.68
C THR A 137 1.69 -18.83 -16.97
N LYS A 138 2.52 -19.86 -17.07
CA LYS A 138 2.65 -20.73 -18.28
C LYS A 138 3.26 -20.07 -19.52
N ALA A 139 4.00 -18.98 -19.36
CA ALA A 139 4.79 -18.41 -20.45
C ALA A 139 6.26 -18.85 -20.36
N LYS A 140 6.80 -19.36 -21.47
CA LYS A 140 8.18 -19.87 -21.58
C LYS A 140 9.02 -18.99 -22.50
N GLU A 141 8.53 -18.70 -23.69
CA GLU A 141 9.29 -18.02 -24.74
C GLU A 141 9.19 -16.50 -24.61
N SER A 142 7.97 -15.96 -24.47
CA SER A 142 7.69 -14.55 -24.24
C SER A 142 7.23 -14.39 -22.79
N GLN A 143 8.09 -13.93 -21.88
CA GLN A 143 7.81 -14.02 -20.44
C GLN A 143 7.02 -12.83 -19.85
N PHE A 144 6.81 -11.76 -20.61
CA PHE A 144 6.18 -10.52 -20.15
C PHE A 144 5.10 -10.05 -21.10
N ARG A 145 4.13 -9.29 -20.60
CA ARG A 145 3.02 -8.69 -21.36
C ARG A 145 2.93 -7.18 -21.08
N PRO A 146 3.87 -6.36 -21.58
CA PRO A 146 3.89 -4.94 -21.31
C PRO A 146 2.76 -4.14 -21.96
N MET A 147 2.07 -4.66 -22.99
CA MET A 147 0.93 -3.96 -23.62
C MET A 147 -0.38 -4.73 -23.47
N ALA A 148 -1.48 -4.00 -23.66
CA ALA A 148 -2.84 -4.53 -23.54
C ALA A 148 -3.09 -5.68 -24.54
N ALA A 149 -2.60 -5.56 -25.77
CA ALA A 149 -2.81 -6.53 -26.84
C ALA A 149 -2.21 -7.91 -26.51
N ASP A 150 -1.00 -7.93 -25.98
CA ASP A 150 -0.31 -9.12 -25.51
C ASP A 150 -0.94 -9.67 -24.21
N ALA A 151 -1.41 -8.83 -23.30
CA ALA A 151 -2.20 -9.29 -22.15
C ALA A 151 -3.52 -9.97 -22.58
N MET A 152 -4.17 -9.46 -23.62
CA MET A 152 -5.35 -10.09 -24.22
C MET A 152 -5.01 -11.46 -24.79
N SER A 153 -3.89 -11.59 -25.51
CA SER A 153 -3.39 -12.89 -25.98
C SER A 153 -3.30 -13.89 -24.83
N TYR A 154 -2.77 -13.49 -23.67
CA TYR A 154 -2.70 -14.36 -22.51
C TYR A 154 -4.09 -14.79 -21.97
N PHE A 155 -5.03 -13.85 -21.83
CA PHE A 155 -6.34 -14.15 -21.22
C PHE A 155 -7.24 -14.99 -22.12
N VAL A 156 -7.35 -14.62 -23.40
CA VAL A 156 -8.31 -15.24 -24.32
C VAL A 156 -7.66 -16.22 -25.30
N GLY A 157 -6.33 -16.22 -25.40
CA GLY A 157 -5.55 -17.09 -26.26
C GLY A 157 -5.25 -16.44 -27.60
N ALA A 158 -4.07 -16.74 -28.14
CA ALA A 158 -3.53 -16.09 -29.35
C ALA A 158 -4.45 -16.20 -30.57
N LYS A 159 -5.21 -17.29 -30.68
CA LYS A 159 -6.16 -17.54 -31.78
C LYS A 159 -7.33 -16.54 -31.83
N ASN A 160 -7.57 -15.82 -30.73
CA ASN A 160 -8.71 -14.92 -30.55
C ASN A 160 -8.28 -13.44 -30.58
N VAL A 161 -7.02 -13.15 -30.90
CA VAL A 161 -6.47 -11.79 -30.92
C VAL A 161 -5.73 -11.58 -32.22
N GLU A 162 -5.96 -10.44 -32.89
CA GLU A 162 -5.30 -10.12 -34.15
C GLU A 162 -3.94 -9.44 -33.93
N GLU A 163 -3.90 -8.40 -33.09
CA GLU A 163 -2.70 -7.65 -32.75
C GLU A 163 -2.10 -8.13 -31.41
N GLY A 164 -0.78 -8.26 -31.31
CA GLY A 164 -0.13 -8.68 -30.06
C GLY A 164 -0.34 -10.16 -29.70
N ALA A 165 -0.83 -10.98 -30.63
CA ALA A 165 -0.97 -12.43 -30.46
C ALA A 165 0.39 -13.10 -30.20
N ILE A 166 0.48 -13.85 -29.11
CA ILE A 166 1.68 -14.58 -28.71
C ILE A 166 1.36 -16.06 -28.75
N ALA A 167 1.96 -16.77 -29.72
CA ALA A 167 1.56 -18.13 -30.12
C ALA A 167 1.50 -19.18 -29.00
N GLU A 168 2.26 -19.02 -27.91
CA GLU A 168 2.23 -19.93 -26.75
C GLU A 168 0.99 -19.74 -25.85
N ASP A 169 0.25 -18.64 -26.00
CA ASP A 169 -0.89 -18.33 -25.15
C ASP A 169 -2.14 -19.12 -25.56
N GLY A 170 -2.54 -20.07 -24.70
CA GLY A 170 -3.74 -20.89 -24.89
C GLY A 170 -5.03 -20.32 -24.29
N GLY A 171 -4.99 -19.11 -23.72
CA GLY A 171 -6.13 -18.47 -23.06
C GLY A 171 -6.32 -18.93 -21.61
N PHE A 172 -5.74 -18.18 -20.69
CA PHE A 172 -5.79 -18.48 -19.26
C PHE A 172 -7.22 -18.41 -18.71
N ALA A 173 -7.97 -17.35 -19.04
CA ALA A 173 -9.31 -17.12 -18.51
C ALA A 173 -10.30 -18.20 -18.98
N ILE A 174 -10.08 -18.78 -20.16
CA ILE A 174 -10.93 -19.86 -20.68
C ILE A 174 -10.48 -21.26 -20.24
N ASN A 175 -9.28 -21.38 -19.67
CA ASN A 175 -8.72 -22.63 -19.11
C ASN A 175 -8.86 -23.85 -20.06
N GLY A 176 -8.50 -23.66 -21.33
CA GLY A 176 -8.65 -24.70 -22.37
C GLY A 176 -10.11 -25.13 -22.58
N GLY A 177 -11.05 -24.20 -22.45
CA GLY A 177 -12.50 -24.44 -22.57
C GLY A 177 -13.18 -24.96 -21.31
N ARG A 178 -12.42 -25.35 -20.28
CA ARG A 178 -12.99 -25.83 -19.00
C ARG A 178 -13.53 -24.69 -18.14
N GLY A 179 -13.07 -23.46 -18.36
CA GLY A 179 -13.34 -22.29 -17.53
C GLY A 179 -12.84 -22.43 -16.08
N TRP A 180 -13.01 -21.36 -15.33
CA TRP A 180 -12.82 -21.32 -13.88
C TRP A 180 -14.18 -21.26 -13.19
N ALA A 181 -14.37 -22.07 -12.14
CA ALA A 181 -15.56 -22.01 -11.29
C ALA A 181 -15.40 -20.97 -10.17
N ASP A 182 -14.17 -20.85 -9.66
CA ASP A 182 -13.79 -19.87 -8.64
C ASP A 182 -12.29 -19.54 -8.76
N VAL A 183 -11.91 -18.39 -8.22
CA VAL A 183 -10.52 -17.95 -8.04
C VAL A 183 -10.46 -17.44 -6.60
N VAL A 184 -9.50 -17.88 -5.79
CA VAL A 184 -9.39 -17.45 -4.38
C VAL A 184 -8.05 -16.74 -4.15
N PHE A 185 -8.11 -15.53 -3.59
CA PHE A 185 -6.96 -14.85 -3.00
C PHE A 185 -6.88 -15.21 -1.51
N ASP A 186 -5.71 -15.68 -1.06
CA ASP A 186 -5.40 -15.95 0.34
C ASP A 186 -4.34 -14.92 0.79
N ASN A 187 -4.77 -13.94 1.57
CA ASN A 187 -3.93 -12.85 2.08
C ASN A 187 -3.62 -13.16 3.56
N HIS A 188 -2.33 -13.29 3.92
CA HIS A 188 -1.84 -13.58 5.28
C HIS A 188 -1.41 -12.32 6.03
#